data_AF-A0A0B1SFN9-F1
#
_entry.id   AF-A0A0B1SFN9-F1
#
_cell.length_a   1.000
_cell.length_b   1.000
_cell.length_c   1.000
_cell.angle_alpha   90.00
_cell.angle_beta   90.00
_cell.angle_gamma   90.00
#
_symmetry.space_group_name_H-M   'P 1'
#
loop_
_entity.id
_entity.type
_entity.pdbx_description
1 polymer ?
#
loop_
_entity_poly.entity_id
_entity_poly.type
_entity_poly.pdbx_seq_one_letter_code
_entity_poly.pdbx_strand_id
1 'polypeptide(L)'
;MDDTLRVVCPTPGSEKSFLKIHKVSALSYNECLLETQKTLVVTCDGSTSSQKPTIIGVRRYSPLPSTESLLFEPGETYYWISTSSGSKQGINNAQYGICAADNMRLVIHVRQLSDLPTSTPSSRPSFESREINPKFSAIAHSLSHPQRRDQQIPDGLNQEQLQK
;
A
#
# COMPACT_ATOMS: atom_id res chain seq x y z
N MET A 1 3.00 -4.66 -2.46
CA MET A 1 3.05 -5.19 -3.85
C MET A 1 3.18 -6.69 -3.74
N ASP A 2 2.59 -7.43 -4.67
CA ASP A 2 2.51 -8.90 -4.65
C ASP A 2 1.67 -9.48 -3.48
N ASP A 3 1.05 -8.60 -2.70
CA ASP A 3 0.05 -8.93 -1.70
C ASP A 3 -1.27 -9.33 -2.39
N THR A 4 -2.10 -10.07 -1.67
CA THR A 4 -3.40 -10.49 -2.14
C THR A 4 -4.49 -10.05 -1.16
N LEU A 5 -5.51 -9.38 -1.68
CA LEU A 5 -6.72 -9.02 -0.95
C LEU A 5 -7.77 -10.11 -1.18
N ARG A 6 -8.34 -10.61 -0.10
CA ARG A 6 -9.46 -11.57 -0.12
C ARG A 6 -10.72 -10.90 0.39
N VAL A 7 -11.65 -10.62 -0.51
CA VAL A 7 -12.94 -9.99 -0.18
C VAL A 7 -14.00 -11.09 -0.05
N VAL A 8 -14.66 -11.14 1.10
CA VAL A 8 -15.68 -12.17 1.42
C VAL A 8 -17.00 -11.47 1.70
N CYS A 9 -18.06 -11.90 1.02
CA CYS A 9 -19.40 -11.38 1.26
C CYS A 9 -19.96 -11.87 2.60
N PRO A 10 -20.83 -11.08 3.26
CA PRO A 10 -21.54 -11.54 4.45
C PRO A 10 -22.35 -12.81 4.18
N THR A 11 -22.55 -13.63 5.22
CA THR A 11 -23.37 -14.85 5.11
C THR A 11 -24.79 -14.49 4.66
N PRO A 12 -25.39 -15.23 3.71
CA PRO A 12 -26.77 -14.98 3.29
C PRO A 12 -27.74 -14.99 4.47
N GLY A 13 -28.61 -13.97 4.56
CA GLY A 13 -29.57 -13.81 5.65
C GLY A 13 -29.03 -13.09 6.89
N SER A 14 -27.74 -12.76 6.94
CA SER A 14 -27.21 -11.82 7.94
C SER A 14 -27.70 -10.40 7.69
N GLU A 15 -27.63 -9.54 8.72
CA GLU A 15 -27.90 -8.12 8.55
C GLU A 15 -26.93 -7.50 7.54
N LYS A 16 -27.46 -6.59 6.71
CA LYS A 16 -26.69 -5.85 5.70
C LYS A 16 -25.94 -6.75 4.70
N SER A 17 -26.53 -7.89 4.32
CA SER A 17 -25.88 -8.87 3.43
C SER A 17 -25.84 -8.49 1.94
N PHE A 18 -26.58 -7.45 1.51
CA PHE A 18 -26.69 -7.06 0.10
C PHE A 18 -25.86 -5.81 -0.22
N LEU A 19 -24.67 -6.02 -0.80
CA LEU A 19 -23.65 -4.99 -0.94
C LEU A 19 -23.06 -4.96 -2.35
N LYS A 20 -22.70 -3.76 -2.81
CA LYS A 20 -21.74 -3.57 -3.90
C LYS A 20 -20.58 -2.72 -3.41
N ILE A 21 -19.36 -3.20 -3.65
CA ILE A 21 -18.12 -2.50 -3.30
C ILE A 21 -17.54 -1.92 -4.58
N HIS A 22 -17.21 -0.64 -4.55
CA HIS A 22 -16.66 0.07 -5.71
C HIS A 22 -15.33 0.73 -5.36
N LYS A 23 -14.39 0.71 -6.29
CA LYS A 23 -13.23 1.60 -6.32
C LYS A 23 -13.68 2.96 -6.84
N VAL A 24 -13.31 4.01 -6.12
CA VAL A 24 -13.69 5.40 -6.37
C VAL A 24 -12.51 6.36 -6.16
N SER A 25 -12.69 7.63 -6.53
CA SER A 25 -11.80 8.73 -6.19
C SER A 25 -11.81 9.08 -4.69
N ALA A 26 -10.79 9.83 -4.27
CA ALA A 26 -10.69 10.33 -2.89
C ALA A 26 -11.89 11.21 -2.49
N LEU A 27 -12.41 12.02 -3.41
CA LEU A 27 -13.58 12.86 -3.17
C LEU A 27 -14.82 12.00 -2.90
N SER A 28 -15.09 11.04 -3.79
CA SER A 28 -16.19 10.08 -3.62
C SER A 28 -16.11 9.28 -2.32
N TYR A 29 -14.89 8.93 -1.90
CA TYR A 29 -14.65 8.24 -0.63
C TYR A 29 -15.01 9.09 0.59
N ASN A 30 -14.69 10.39 0.55
CA ASN A 30 -15.00 11.32 1.64
C ASN A 30 -16.50 11.61 1.72
N GLU A 31 -17.13 11.87 0.58
CA GLU A 31 -18.55 12.25 0.48
C GLU A 31 -19.51 11.05 0.54
N CYS A 32 -18.98 9.82 0.52
CA CYS A 32 -19.76 8.60 0.36
C CYS A 32 -20.72 8.67 -0.84
N LEU A 33 -20.21 9.13 -2.00
CA LEU A 33 -20.99 9.32 -3.22
C LEU A 33 -20.32 8.64 -4.40
N LEU A 34 -21.05 7.80 -5.13
CA LEU A 34 -20.54 7.11 -6.31
C LEU A 34 -20.43 8.05 -7.51
N GLU A 35 -19.21 8.23 -8.00
CA GLU A 35 -18.94 8.91 -9.27
C GLU A 35 -19.28 8.05 -10.50
N THR A 36 -19.28 8.68 -11.68
CA THR A 36 -19.56 8.01 -12.95
C THR A 36 -18.48 6.99 -13.32
N GLN A 37 -17.20 7.32 -13.11
CA GLN A 37 -16.05 6.49 -13.50
C GLN A 37 -15.64 5.44 -12.46
N LYS A 38 -16.55 5.06 -11.56
CA LYS A 38 -16.33 4.02 -10.56
C LYS A 38 -16.03 2.66 -11.19
N THR A 39 -15.27 1.83 -10.48
CA THR A 39 -15.05 0.42 -10.85
C THR A 39 -15.76 -0.49 -9.85
N LEU A 40 -16.62 -1.40 -10.32
CA LEU A 40 -17.22 -2.42 -9.47
C LEU A 40 -16.14 -3.45 -9.07
N VAL A 41 -15.98 -3.67 -7.78
CA VAL A 41 -14.98 -4.58 -7.22
C VAL A 41 -15.62 -5.93 -6.86
N VAL A 42 -16.71 -5.89 -6.08
CA VAL A 42 -17.45 -7.08 -5.63
C VAL A 42 -18.94 -6.78 -5.58
N THR A 43 -19.75 -7.80 -5.91
CA THR A 43 -21.20 -7.81 -5.66
C THR A 43 -21.56 -8.94 -4.70
N CYS A 44 -22.18 -8.58 -3.59
CA CYS A 44 -22.79 -9.48 -2.61
C CYS A 44 -24.31 -9.41 -2.79
N ASP A 45 -24.87 -10.34 -3.56
CA ASP A 45 -26.30 -10.38 -3.89
C ASP A 45 -27.02 -11.62 -3.33
N GLY A 46 -26.30 -12.42 -2.53
CA GLY A 46 -26.80 -13.67 -1.96
C GLY A 46 -26.78 -14.86 -2.93
N SER A 47 -26.32 -14.68 -4.16
CA SER A 47 -26.12 -15.78 -5.11
C SER A 47 -25.00 -16.72 -4.66
N THR A 48 -25.02 -17.97 -5.13
CA THR A 48 -23.95 -18.95 -4.88
C THR A 48 -22.60 -18.47 -5.40
N SER A 49 -22.58 -17.66 -6.46
CA SER A 49 -21.36 -17.03 -6.98
C SER A 49 -20.78 -16.03 -5.99
N SER A 50 -21.63 -15.17 -5.40
CA SER A 50 -21.21 -14.16 -4.42
C SER A 50 -20.66 -14.73 -3.10
N GLN A 51 -20.94 -16.01 -2.81
CA GLN A 51 -20.38 -16.70 -1.65
C GLN A 51 -18.91 -17.09 -1.84
N LYS A 52 -18.42 -17.15 -3.07
CA LYS A 52 -17.00 -17.41 -3.34
C LYS A 52 -16.18 -16.14 -3.05
N PRO A 53 -15.09 -16.24 -2.29
CA PRO A 53 -14.20 -15.11 -2.05
C PRO A 53 -13.66 -14.54 -3.36
N THR A 54 -13.70 -13.22 -3.51
CA THR A 54 -13.03 -12.53 -4.60
C THR A 54 -11.58 -12.30 -4.21
N ILE A 55 -10.65 -12.79 -5.04
CA ILE A 55 -9.21 -12.71 -4.81
C ILE A 55 -8.63 -11.66 -5.75
N ILE A 56 -8.03 -10.62 -5.17
CA ILE A 56 -7.50 -9.47 -5.91
C ILE A 56 -6.01 -9.37 -5.60
N GLY A 57 -5.17 -9.55 -6.62
CA GLY A 57 -3.74 -9.34 -6.49
C GLY A 57 -3.39 -7.85 -6.55
N VAL A 58 -2.58 -7.37 -5.62
CA VAL A 58 -2.00 -6.03 -5.65
C VAL A 58 -0.79 -6.04 -6.57
N ARG A 59 -1.07 -5.83 -7.87
CA ARG A 59 -0.09 -5.93 -8.97
C ARG A 59 -0.35 -4.88 -10.05
N ARG A 60 0.71 -4.52 -10.78
CA ARG A 60 0.65 -3.61 -11.93
C ARG A 60 0.10 -4.24 -13.20
N TYR A 61 0.29 -5.54 -13.36
CA TYR A 61 -0.07 -6.25 -14.58
C TYR A 61 -0.92 -7.46 -14.25
N SER A 62 -1.94 -7.70 -15.05
CA SER A 62 -2.83 -8.85 -14.91
C SER A 62 -2.73 -9.72 -16.17
N PRO A 63 -2.71 -11.05 -16.03
CA PRO A 63 -2.92 -11.96 -17.15
C PRO A 63 -4.37 -11.94 -17.65
N LEU A 64 -5.31 -11.39 -16.88
CA LEU A 64 -6.68 -11.15 -17.31
C LEU A 64 -6.76 -9.83 -18.11
N PRO A 65 -7.71 -9.69 -19.05
CA PRO A 65 -7.95 -8.43 -19.77
C PRO A 65 -8.08 -7.23 -18.82
N SER A 66 -7.58 -6.07 -19.26
CA SER A 66 -7.52 -4.84 -18.44
C SER A 66 -8.90 -4.34 -17.98
N THR A 67 -9.96 -4.60 -18.76
CA THR A 67 -11.34 -4.21 -18.43
C THR A 67 -11.91 -4.97 -17.22
N GLU A 68 -11.33 -6.12 -16.87
CA GLU A 68 -11.80 -6.96 -15.76
C GLU A 68 -10.82 -6.97 -14.57
N SER A 69 -9.65 -6.33 -14.70
CA SER A 69 -8.60 -6.42 -13.70
C SER A 69 -8.39 -5.11 -12.94
N LEU A 70 -8.43 -5.21 -11.61
CA LEU A 70 -7.99 -4.14 -10.71
C LEU A 70 -6.45 -4.14 -10.68
N LEU A 71 -5.87 -3.06 -11.20
CA LEU A 71 -4.43 -2.84 -11.23
C LEU A 71 -4.04 -1.78 -10.20
N PHE A 72 -2.86 -1.97 -9.63
CA PHE A 72 -2.29 -1.15 -8.58
C PHE A 72 -0.91 -0.68 -8.98
N GLU A 73 -0.64 0.59 -8.78
CA GLU A 73 0.64 1.23 -9.03
C GLU A 73 1.38 1.49 -7.70
N PRO A 74 2.71 1.33 -7.66
CA PRO A 74 3.50 1.66 -6.48
C PRO A 74 3.42 3.15 -6.15
N GLY A 75 3.31 3.47 -4.85
CA GLY A 75 3.17 4.85 -4.37
C GLY A 75 1.76 5.41 -4.42
N GLU A 76 0.83 4.73 -5.09
CA GLU A 76 -0.54 5.20 -5.25
C GLU A 76 -1.46 4.78 -4.10
N THR A 77 -2.50 5.57 -3.89
CA THR A 77 -3.55 5.31 -2.89
C THR A 77 -4.88 5.06 -3.57
N TYR A 78 -5.55 3.98 -3.17
CA TYR A 78 -6.83 3.56 -3.73
C TYR A 78 -7.91 3.57 -2.65
N TYR A 79 -9.14 3.92 -3.05
CA TYR A 79 -10.26 4.10 -2.13
C TYR A 79 -11.43 3.24 -2.56
N TRP A 80 -11.93 2.42 -1.66
CA TRP A 80 -13.11 1.58 -1.88
C TRP A 80 -14.23 1.95 -0.91
N ILE A 81 -15.47 1.97 -1.39
CA ILE A 81 -16.66 2.24 -0.57
C ILE A 81 -17.80 1.29 -0.94
N SER A 82 -18.78 1.17 -0.04
CA SER A 82 -20.11 0.68 -0.39
C SER A 82 -21.18 1.70 -0.01
N THR A 83 -21.91 2.19 -1.00
CA THR A 83 -23.08 3.06 -0.80
C THR A 83 -24.39 2.28 -0.76
N SER A 84 -24.32 0.94 -0.78
CA SER A 84 -25.48 0.08 -0.58
C SER A 84 -26.08 0.32 0.81
N SER A 85 -27.37 0.09 0.97
CA SER A 85 -28.02 0.17 2.29
C SER A 85 -27.82 -1.09 3.15
N GLY A 86 -27.33 -2.19 2.54
CA GLY A 86 -27.33 -3.51 3.15
C GLY A 86 -28.57 -4.36 2.83
N SER A 87 -29.64 -3.74 2.31
CA SER A 87 -30.86 -4.44 1.88
C SER A 87 -30.86 -4.72 0.38
N LYS A 88 -31.62 -5.74 -0.05
CA LYS A 88 -31.74 -6.12 -1.46
C LYS A 88 -32.23 -4.95 -2.33
N GLN A 89 -33.16 -4.13 -1.82
CA GLN A 89 -33.72 -2.99 -2.53
C GLN A 89 -32.71 -1.85 -2.69
N GLY A 90 -31.88 -1.60 -1.66
CA GLY A 90 -30.90 -0.52 -1.67
C GLY A 90 -29.49 -0.96 -2.09
N ILE A 91 -29.33 -2.15 -2.68
CA ILE A 91 -28.02 -2.65 -3.15
C ILE A 91 -27.39 -1.72 -4.19
N ASN A 92 -28.22 -1.05 -5.01
CA ASN A 92 -27.78 -0.14 -6.08
C ASN A 92 -27.79 1.34 -5.68
N ASN A 93 -27.97 1.66 -4.39
CA ASN A 93 -27.89 3.05 -3.93
C ASN A 93 -26.52 3.64 -4.27
N ALA A 94 -26.53 4.89 -4.75
CA ALA A 94 -25.33 5.58 -5.21
C ALA A 94 -24.77 6.59 -4.21
N GLN A 95 -25.44 6.81 -3.08
CA GLN A 95 -25.08 7.85 -2.10
C GLN A 95 -25.30 7.39 -0.67
N TYR A 96 -24.42 7.84 0.22
CA TYR A 96 -24.39 7.56 1.65
C TYR A 96 -24.30 6.07 1.96
N GLY A 97 -25.44 5.40 2.12
CA GLY A 97 -25.52 3.99 2.49
C GLY A 97 -24.68 3.65 3.71
N ILE A 98 -24.17 2.42 3.74
CA ILE A 98 -23.30 1.92 4.81
C ILE A 98 -21.90 2.55 4.82
N CYS A 99 -21.47 3.22 3.74
CA CYS A 99 -20.28 4.06 3.78
C CYS A 99 -20.44 5.16 4.83
N ALA A 100 -21.58 5.87 4.82
CA ALA A 100 -21.84 6.94 5.77
C ALA A 100 -22.33 6.41 7.13
N ALA A 101 -23.21 5.41 7.12
CA ALA A 101 -23.85 4.90 8.34
C ALA A 101 -22.89 4.06 9.20
N ASP A 102 -22.03 3.24 8.57
CA ASP A 102 -21.19 2.26 9.27
C ASP A 102 -19.68 2.46 9.01
N ASN A 103 -19.31 3.53 8.32
CA ASN A 103 -17.93 3.77 7.89
C ASN A 103 -17.35 2.59 7.06
N MET A 104 -18.19 1.89 6.28
CA MET A 104 -17.75 0.77 5.44
C MET A 104 -17.02 1.28 4.20
N ARG A 105 -15.77 1.66 4.40
CA ARG A 105 -14.86 2.20 3.40
C ARG A 105 -13.41 1.80 3.72
N LEU A 106 -12.61 1.60 2.68
CA LEU A 106 -11.24 1.09 2.78
C LEU A 106 -10.29 1.99 1.99
N VAL A 107 -9.15 2.32 2.59
CA VAL A 107 -8.01 2.97 1.91
C VAL A 107 -6.89 1.95 1.77
N ILE A 108 -6.33 1.85 0.57
CA ILE A 108 -5.22 0.97 0.26
C ILE A 108 -4.05 1.85 -0.17
N HIS A 109 -3.04 1.94 0.69
CA HIS A 109 -1.77 2.61 0.37
C HIS A 109 -0.79 1.59 -0.19
N VAL A 110 -0.42 1.73 -1.46
CA VAL A 110 0.57 0.86 -2.08
C VAL A 110 1.94 1.51 -1.91
N ARG A 111 2.87 0.82 -1.23
CA ARG A 111 4.22 1.36 -0.98
C ARG A 111 4.98 1.61 -2.29
N GLN A 112 5.92 2.55 -2.27
CA GLN A 112 6.85 2.70 -3.39
C GLN A 112 7.80 1.50 -3.45
N LEU A 113 8.31 1.19 -4.64
CA LEU A 113 9.27 0.10 -4.83
C LEU A 113 10.61 0.37 -4.12
N SER A 114 10.99 1.65 -3.95
CA SER A 114 12.19 2.07 -3.23
C SER A 114 12.15 1.81 -1.72
N ASP A 115 10.95 1.62 -1.16
CA ASP A 115 10.75 1.43 0.28
C ASP A 115 10.88 -0.04 0.70
N LEU A 116 11.12 -0.94 -0.26
CA LEU A 116 11.47 -2.32 0.04
C LEU A 116 12.89 -2.33 0.59
N PRO A 117 13.12 -2.82 1.82
CA PRO A 117 14.48 -3.02 2.30
C PRO A 117 15.18 -3.93 1.30
N THR A 118 16.20 -3.40 0.64
CA THR A 118 17.11 -4.22 -0.14
C THR A 118 17.73 -5.18 0.85
N SER A 119 17.21 -6.41 0.92
CA SER A 119 17.97 -7.51 1.49
C SER A 119 19.17 -7.70 0.57
N THR A 120 20.20 -6.90 0.78
CA THR A 120 21.51 -7.14 0.20
C THR A 120 21.84 -8.59 0.52
N PRO A 121 22.04 -9.46 -0.48
CA PRO A 121 22.61 -10.77 -0.20
C PRO A 121 23.95 -10.48 0.47
N SER A 122 24.04 -10.83 1.76
CA SER A 122 25.28 -10.80 2.52
C SER A 122 26.35 -11.43 1.64
N SER A 123 27.27 -10.59 1.18
CA SER A 123 28.44 -10.99 0.42
C SER A 123 29.16 -12.03 1.27
N ARG A 124 29.00 -13.30 0.90
CA ARG A 124 29.88 -14.36 1.38
C ARG A 124 31.31 -13.89 1.10
N PRO A 125 32.18 -13.78 2.12
CA PRO A 125 33.58 -13.50 1.85
C PRO A 125 34.15 -14.67 1.05
N SER A 126 34.80 -14.33 -0.04
CA SER A 126 35.61 -15.21 -0.88
C SER A 126 36.58 -16.02 -0.02
N PHE A 127 36.43 -17.34 -0.03
CA PHE A 127 37.45 -18.27 0.45
C PHE A 127 38.45 -18.52 -0.68
N GLU A 128 39.47 -17.67 -0.78
CA GLU A 128 40.81 -18.05 -1.22
C GLU A 128 41.71 -17.69 -0.03
N SER A 129 42.61 -18.51 0.50
CA SER A 129 43.46 -19.51 -0.10
C SER A 129 44.10 -20.30 1.05
N ARG A 130 44.35 -21.60 0.88
CA ARG A 130 45.28 -22.34 1.75
C ARG A 130 46.44 -22.79 0.88
N GLU A 131 47.58 -22.12 1.01
CA GLU A 131 48.88 -22.77 0.84
C GLU A 131 50.00 -21.97 1.54
N ILE A 132 50.44 -22.57 2.67
CA ILE A 132 51.80 -22.74 3.18
C ILE A 132 52.68 -21.49 3.44
N ASN A 133 52.86 -21.25 4.74
CA ASN A 133 53.85 -20.43 5.43
C ASN A 133 55.30 -20.71 4.96
N PRO A 134 56.15 -19.68 4.87
CA PRO A 134 57.37 -19.73 5.66
C PRO A 134 57.61 -18.47 6.48
N LYS A 135 57.99 -18.74 7.73
CA LYS A 135 58.56 -17.87 8.76
C LYS A 135 59.46 -16.80 8.16
N PHE A 136 59.37 -15.54 8.62
CA PHE A 136 60.48 -14.74 9.16
C PHE A 136 59.95 -13.46 9.83
N SER A 137 60.78 -12.94 10.74
CA SER A 137 60.50 -12.02 11.84
C SER A 137 59.80 -10.69 11.56
N ALA A 138 59.19 -10.21 12.64
CA ALA A 138 58.76 -8.85 12.95
C ALA A 138 59.85 -7.77 12.81
N ILE A 139 59.46 -6.53 13.15
CA ILE A 139 60.17 -5.22 13.17
C ILE A 139 59.66 -4.39 11.97
N ALA A 140 59.04 -3.20 12.08
CA ALA A 140 59.33 -2.06 12.95
C ALA A 140 58.34 -0.88 12.76
N HIS A 141 58.24 -0.02 13.79
CA HIS A 141 58.19 1.46 13.76
C HIS A 141 57.04 2.17 13.01
N SER A 142 56.03 2.75 13.67
CA SER A 142 55.96 3.96 14.54
C SER A 142 55.61 5.25 13.79
N LEU A 143 54.92 6.15 14.52
CA LEU A 143 54.67 7.60 14.31
C LEU A 143 53.27 7.93 13.73
N SER A 144 52.31 8.32 14.58
CA SER A 144 51.99 9.71 15.07
C SER A 144 51.15 10.49 14.05
N HIS A 145 50.13 11.31 14.32
CA HIS A 145 49.27 11.70 15.45
C HIS A 145 48.06 12.44 14.78
N PRO A 146 47.00 12.84 15.49
CA PRO A 146 45.67 13.17 14.95
C PRO A 146 45.43 14.67 14.76
N GLN A 147 44.36 15.06 14.03
CA GLN A 147 43.54 16.20 14.45
C GLN A 147 42.15 16.24 13.78
N ARG A 148 41.11 16.20 14.64
CA ARG A 148 39.74 16.66 14.35
C ARG A 148 39.74 18.16 14.05
N ARG A 149 38.85 18.59 13.14
CA ARG A 149 38.21 19.90 13.18
C ARG A 149 36.69 19.72 13.02
N ASP A 150 35.95 20.05 14.07
CA ASP A 150 34.53 20.41 14.01
C ASP A 150 34.41 21.90 13.65
N GLN A 151 33.43 22.27 12.82
CA GLN A 151 32.93 23.65 12.75
C GLN A 151 31.39 23.71 12.59
N GLN A 152 30.80 24.14 13.72
CA GLN A 152 29.55 24.84 14.03
C GLN A 152 28.64 25.41 12.92
N ILE A 153 27.33 25.27 13.18
CA ILE A 153 26.16 25.95 12.59
C ILE A 153 26.07 27.42 13.04
N PRO A 154 25.51 28.33 12.23
CA PRO A 154 24.89 29.57 12.72
C PRO A 154 23.36 29.60 12.54
N ASP A 155 22.67 29.97 13.63
CA ASP A 155 21.24 30.31 13.71
C ASP A 155 20.94 31.75 13.25
N GLY A 156 19.71 31.99 12.78
CA GLY A 156 18.95 33.19 13.21
C GLY A 156 18.23 34.06 12.16
N LEU A 157 16.88 34.02 12.22
CA LEU A 157 15.87 35.12 12.18
C LEU A 157 15.72 35.98 10.89
N ASN A 158 14.53 36.47 10.47
CA ASN A 158 13.28 36.74 11.19
C ASN A 158 12.04 36.81 10.25
N GLN A 159 10.85 36.65 10.84
CA GLN A 159 9.54 36.95 10.24
C GLN A 159 9.25 38.45 10.32
N GLU A 160 8.98 39.11 9.20
CA GLU A 160 8.23 40.37 9.11
C GLU A 160 7.92 40.64 7.64
N GLN A 161 6.70 40.35 7.17
CA GLN A 161 5.97 41.10 6.12
C GLN A 161 4.49 40.72 6.21
N LEU A 162 3.82 41.28 7.22
CA LEU A 162 2.38 41.41 7.32
C LEU A 162 1.98 42.72 6.61
N GLN A 163 0.87 42.68 5.86
CA GLN A 163 0.07 43.82 5.38
C GLN A 163 0.63 44.71 4.26
N LYS A 164 0.14 44.47 3.04
CA LYS A 164 -0.53 45.53 2.26
C LYS A 164 -1.59 44.95 1.32
#